data_AF-A0A528E4Z4-F1
#
_entry.id   AF-A0A528E4Z4-F1
#
_cell.length_a   1.000
_cell.length_b   1.000
_cell.length_c   1.000
_cell.angle_alpha   90.00
_cell.angle_beta   90.00
_cell.angle_gamma   90.00
#
_symmetry.space_group_name_H-M   'P 1'
#
loop_
_entity.id
_entity.type
_entity.pdbx_description
1 polymer ?
#
loop_
_entity_poly.entity_id
_entity_poly.type
_entity_poly.pdbx_seq_one_letter_code
_entity_poly.pdbx_strand_id
1 'polypeptide(L)'
;MADDGEKRPHIRLAAENDRKSVDKARARYEIEWPLRRLAANIMRVSRGAGEPYSVIQQCIDVVKGAQAFCDKCGDWPDDNEVREALDFHDPRLRDYTKPHDERSSAIEDIVEGALRLAAGRLLRQDLQERHGEKDLLEGIRRLDHYHAEIRAKWEAERRARAPSRTAPKRKKPIRKPKL
;
A
#
# COMPACT_ATOMS: atom_id res chain seq x y z
N MET A 1 32.85 -5.02 -58.19
CA MET A 1 31.39 -4.86 -58.00
C MET A 1 30.86 -6.17 -57.47
N ALA A 2 30.93 -6.36 -56.15
CA ALA A 2 30.28 -7.48 -55.47
C ALA A 2 29.70 -6.89 -54.17
N ASP A 3 28.38 -7.00 -54.13
CA ASP A 3 27.40 -6.37 -53.25
C ASP A 3 27.56 -6.82 -51.78
N ASP A 4 27.78 -5.88 -50.88
CA ASP A 4 27.79 -6.08 -49.43
C ASP A 4 26.35 -6.31 -48.94
N GLY A 5 25.93 -7.57 -48.95
CA GLY A 5 24.66 -8.00 -48.40
C GLY A 5 24.65 -7.91 -46.87
N GLU A 6 24.39 -6.72 -46.31
CA GLU A 6 24.09 -6.51 -44.89
C GLU A 6 23.00 -7.47 -44.41
N LYS A 7 23.39 -8.49 -43.64
CA LYS A 7 22.47 -9.38 -42.92
C LYS A 7 21.73 -8.56 -41.87
N ARG A 8 20.52 -8.13 -42.19
CA ARG A 8 19.58 -7.56 -41.22
C ARG A 8 19.41 -8.57 -40.07
N PRO A 9 19.58 -8.16 -38.81
CA PRO A 9 19.38 -9.06 -37.69
C PRO A 9 17.92 -9.52 -37.69
N HIS A 10 17.72 -10.83 -37.83
CA HIS A 10 16.42 -11.45 -37.63
C HIS A 10 16.02 -11.29 -36.16
N ILE A 11 15.26 -10.24 -35.85
CA ILE A 11 14.61 -10.10 -34.56
C ILE A 11 13.51 -11.17 -34.52
N ARG A 12 13.84 -12.35 -33.98
CA ARG A 12 12.85 -13.30 -33.51
C ARG A 12 12.23 -12.68 -32.27
N LEU A 13 11.01 -12.17 -32.42
CA LEU A 13 10.19 -11.77 -31.27
C LEU A 13 10.10 -13.01 -30.36
N ALA A 14 10.54 -12.89 -29.11
CA ALA A 14 10.33 -13.88 -28.06
C ALA A 14 8.84 -13.91 -27.65
N ALA A 15 7.96 -14.12 -28.63
CA ALA A 15 6.52 -14.34 -28.46
C ALA A 15 6.21 -15.78 -28.00
N GLU A 16 7.25 -16.53 -27.64
CA GLU A 16 7.20 -17.80 -26.95
C GLU A 16 7.27 -17.56 -25.43
N ASN A 17 6.67 -16.46 -24.94
CA ASN A 17 6.08 -16.44 -23.60
C ASN A 17 4.87 -17.39 -23.61
N ASP A 18 5.22 -18.67 -23.69
CA ASP A 18 4.76 -19.76 -22.86
C ASP A 18 3.25 -19.78 -22.61
N ARG A 19 2.51 -20.54 -23.44
CA ARG A 19 1.08 -20.82 -23.20
C ARG A 19 0.83 -21.28 -21.77
N LYS A 20 1.78 -22.02 -21.17
CA LYS A 20 1.72 -22.40 -19.75
C LYS A 20 1.77 -21.20 -18.82
N SER A 21 2.59 -20.19 -19.07
CA SER A 21 2.63 -18.98 -18.24
C SER A 21 1.33 -18.18 -18.35
N VAL A 22 0.71 -18.13 -19.53
CA VAL A 22 -0.60 -17.49 -19.74
C VAL A 22 -1.71 -18.28 -19.04
N ASP A 23 -1.70 -19.60 -19.15
CA ASP A 23 -2.68 -20.47 -18.50
C ASP A 23 -2.53 -20.44 -16.98
N LYS A 24 -1.28 -20.42 -16.48
CA LYS A 24 -0.98 -20.23 -15.05
C LYS A 24 -1.44 -18.86 -14.55
N ALA A 25 -1.17 -17.79 -15.30
CA ALA A 25 -1.66 -16.45 -14.97
C ALA A 25 -3.20 -16.35 -14.94
N ARG A 26 -3.90 -17.09 -15.82
CA ARG A 26 -5.36 -17.18 -15.81
C ARG A 26 -5.88 -18.04 -14.67
N ALA A 27 -5.22 -19.16 -14.38
CA ALA A 27 -5.59 -20.06 -13.29
C ALA A 27 -5.41 -19.40 -11.92
N ARG A 28 -4.45 -18.48 -11.76
CA ARG A 28 -4.26 -17.71 -10.51
C ARG A 28 -5.54 -17.01 -10.03
N TYR A 29 -6.39 -16.53 -10.93
CA TYR A 29 -7.67 -15.90 -10.55
C TYR A 29 -8.62 -16.86 -9.81
N GLU A 30 -8.50 -18.18 -10.05
CA GLU A 30 -9.35 -19.19 -9.42
C GLU A 30 -9.08 -19.33 -7.92
N ILE A 31 -7.86 -19.01 -7.47
CA ILE A 31 -7.48 -19.07 -6.06
C ILE A 31 -7.39 -17.70 -5.40
N GLU A 32 -7.01 -16.66 -6.16
CA GLU A 32 -6.79 -15.31 -5.65
C GLU A 32 -8.05 -14.74 -4.98
N TRP A 33 -9.18 -14.78 -5.68
CA TRP A 33 -10.42 -14.20 -5.16
C TRP A 33 -10.98 -14.94 -3.92
N PRO A 34 -11.10 -16.28 -3.92
CA PRO A 34 -11.49 -17.01 -2.71
C PRO A 34 -10.57 -16.75 -1.51
N LEU A 35 -9.25 -16.70 -1.72
CA LEU A 35 -8.29 -16.42 -0.64
C LEU A 35 -8.47 -15.02 -0.06
N ARG A 36 -8.56 -14.00 -0.92
CA ARG A 36 -8.79 -12.61 -0.49
C ARG A 36 -10.09 -12.46 0.27
N ARG A 37 -11.16 -13.10 -0.22
CA ARG A 37 -12.48 -13.07 0.43
C ARG A 37 -12.45 -13.72 1.81
N LEU A 38 -11.83 -14.89 1.93
CA LEU A 38 -11.68 -15.59 3.22
C LEU A 38 -10.85 -14.75 4.19
N ALA A 39 -9.68 -14.27 3.78
CA ALA A 39 -8.79 -13.47 4.62
C ALA A 39 -9.48 -12.19 5.13
N ALA A 40 -10.13 -11.45 4.23
CA ALA A 40 -10.86 -10.24 4.59
C ALA A 40 -12.00 -10.53 5.57
N ASN A 41 -12.75 -11.62 5.37
CA ASN A 41 -13.82 -11.99 6.28
C ASN A 41 -13.28 -12.42 7.66
N ILE A 42 -12.20 -13.18 7.73
CA ILE A 42 -11.55 -13.56 9.01
C ILE A 42 -11.13 -12.31 9.80
N MET A 43 -10.50 -11.33 9.14
CA MET A 43 -10.14 -10.06 9.78
C MET A 43 -11.38 -9.32 10.29
N ARG A 44 -12.45 -9.27 9.48
CA ARG A 44 -13.70 -8.61 9.86
C ARG A 44 -14.43 -9.33 11.00
N VAL A 45 -14.46 -10.66 11.00
CA VAL A 45 -15.05 -11.50 12.07
C VAL A 45 -14.29 -11.26 13.37
N SER A 46 -12.97 -11.24 13.33
CA SER A 46 -12.12 -10.97 14.50
C SER A 46 -12.39 -9.57 15.09
N ARG A 47 -12.77 -8.61 14.25
CA ARG A 47 -13.21 -7.26 14.66
C ARG A 47 -14.69 -7.16 15.06
N GLY A 48 -15.50 -8.21 14.87
CA GLY A 48 -16.94 -8.22 15.14
C GLY A 48 -17.83 -7.60 14.05
N ALA A 49 -17.33 -7.45 12.81
CA ALA A 49 -18.07 -6.85 11.68
C ALA A 49 -18.03 -7.71 10.40
N GLY A 50 -17.74 -9.00 10.55
CA GLY A 50 -17.71 -9.98 9.47
C GLY A 50 -18.94 -10.90 9.47
N GLU A 51 -18.85 -11.96 8.69
CA GLU A 51 -19.88 -13.00 8.57
C GLU A 51 -19.33 -14.32 9.11
N PRO A 52 -19.47 -14.62 10.41
CA PRO A 52 -18.91 -15.84 11.00
C PRO A 52 -19.47 -17.13 10.36
N TYR A 53 -20.74 -17.10 9.96
CA TYR A 53 -21.41 -18.25 9.34
C TYR A 53 -20.89 -18.57 7.93
N SER A 54 -20.23 -17.63 7.24
CA SER A 54 -19.71 -17.86 5.89
C SER A 54 -18.27 -18.36 5.87
N VAL A 55 -17.57 -18.40 7.02
CA VAL A 55 -16.16 -18.83 7.12
C VAL A 55 -15.97 -20.26 6.58
N ILE A 56 -16.80 -21.21 7.01
CA ILE A 56 -16.68 -22.61 6.57
C ILE A 56 -16.89 -22.73 5.05
N GLN A 57 -17.88 -22.01 4.50
CA GLN A 57 -18.13 -22.02 3.06
C GLN A 57 -16.96 -21.40 2.29
N GLN A 58 -16.39 -20.31 2.79
CA GLN A 58 -15.23 -19.66 2.16
C GLN A 58 -13.98 -20.55 2.19
N CYS A 59 -13.78 -21.35 3.24
CA CYS A 59 -12.73 -22.38 3.24
C CYS A 59 -12.94 -23.42 2.13
N ILE A 60 -14.18 -23.87 1.92
CA ILE A 60 -14.52 -24.79 0.83
C ILE A 60 -14.25 -24.14 -0.53
N ASP A 61 -14.58 -22.87 -0.69
CA ASP A 61 -14.36 -22.13 -1.94
C ASP A 61 -12.86 -22.00 -2.27
N VAL A 62 -12.01 -21.80 -1.26
CA VAL A 62 -10.54 -21.81 -1.42
C VAL A 62 -10.04 -23.17 -1.87
N VAL A 63 -10.51 -24.26 -1.25
CA VAL A 63 -10.12 -25.62 -1.66
C VAL A 63 -10.56 -25.92 -3.09
N LYS A 64 -11.78 -25.52 -3.47
CA LYS A 64 -12.27 -25.66 -4.85
C LYS A 64 -11.44 -24.85 -5.84
N GLY A 65 -11.07 -23.61 -5.48
CA GLY A 65 -10.19 -22.77 -6.29
C GLY A 65 -8.81 -23.37 -6.49
N ALA A 66 -8.22 -23.92 -5.41
CA ALA A 66 -6.93 -24.62 -5.46
C ALA A 66 -7.00 -25.90 -6.31
N GLN A 67 -8.10 -26.66 -6.23
CA GLN A 67 -8.32 -27.83 -7.09
C GLN A 67 -8.44 -27.40 -8.56
N ALA A 68 -9.22 -26.37 -8.87
CA ALA A 68 -9.37 -25.85 -10.23
C ALA A 68 -8.05 -25.31 -10.80
N PHE A 69 -7.20 -24.73 -9.96
CA PHE A 69 -5.84 -24.36 -10.33
C PHE A 69 -5.00 -25.60 -10.68
N CYS A 70 -5.01 -26.63 -9.83
CA CYS A 70 -4.31 -27.89 -10.05
C CYS A 70 -4.77 -28.59 -11.34
N ASP A 71 -6.07 -28.60 -11.62
CA ASP A 71 -6.64 -29.23 -12.82
C ASP A 71 -6.15 -28.55 -14.12
N LYS A 72 -5.87 -27.24 -14.07
CA LYS A 72 -5.40 -26.45 -15.22
C LYS A 72 -3.88 -26.46 -15.38
N CYS A 73 -3.15 -26.38 -14.27
CA CYS A 73 -1.70 -26.21 -14.27
C CYS A 73 -0.93 -27.53 -14.07
N GLY A 74 -1.59 -28.56 -13.55
CA GLY A 74 -0.98 -29.86 -13.21
C GLY A 74 -0.32 -29.91 -11.84
N ASP A 75 -0.23 -28.78 -11.13
CA ASP A 75 0.41 -28.63 -9.82
C ASP A 75 -0.44 -27.76 -8.88
N TRP A 76 -0.27 -27.94 -7.57
CA TRP A 76 -0.87 -27.08 -6.57
C TRP A 76 -0.25 -25.67 -6.60
N PRO A 77 -0.99 -24.63 -6.16
CA PRO A 77 -0.44 -23.28 -6.06
C PRO A 77 0.77 -23.26 -5.13
N ASP A 78 1.84 -22.61 -5.58
CA ASP A 78 3.06 -22.48 -4.80
C ASP A 78 2.96 -21.38 -3.71
N ASP A 79 3.93 -21.35 -2.80
CA ASP A 79 3.98 -20.37 -1.71
C ASP A 79 3.95 -18.92 -2.20
N ASN A 80 4.54 -18.65 -3.37
CA ASN A 80 4.55 -17.30 -3.94
C ASN A 80 3.17 -16.93 -4.49
N GLU A 81 2.43 -17.86 -5.07
CA GLU A 81 1.08 -17.63 -5.57
C GLU A 81 0.10 -17.33 -4.44
N VAL A 82 0.21 -18.06 -3.33
CA VAL A 82 -0.59 -17.78 -2.12
C VAL A 82 -0.19 -16.44 -1.53
N ARG A 83 1.11 -16.13 -1.45
CA ARG A 83 1.62 -14.86 -0.93
C ARG A 83 1.14 -13.67 -1.77
N GLU A 84 1.26 -13.75 -3.10
CA GLU A 84 0.80 -12.70 -4.02
C GLU A 84 -0.72 -12.53 -3.97
N ALA A 85 -1.47 -13.63 -3.81
CA ALA A 85 -2.91 -13.56 -3.64
C ALA A 85 -3.33 -12.80 -2.37
N LEU A 86 -2.58 -12.97 -1.28
CA LEU A 86 -2.85 -12.31 0.01
C LEU A 86 -2.14 -10.96 0.17
N ASP A 87 -1.35 -10.53 -0.81
CA ASP A 87 -0.65 -9.26 -0.78
C ASP A 87 -1.64 -8.10 -0.94
N PHE A 88 -1.76 -7.29 0.12
CA PHE A 88 -2.59 -6.09 0.14
C PHE A 88 -1.86 -4.86 -0.40
N HIS A 89 -0.56 -4.97 -0.70
CA HIS A 89 0.23 -3.95 -1.40
C HIS A 89 0.23 -4.15 -2.92
N ASP A 90 -0.69 -4.97 -3.45
CA ASP A 90 -0.77 -5.31 -4.87
C ASP A 90 -0.53 -4.06 -5.74
N PRO A 91 0.59 -4.02 -6.49
CA PRO A 91 0.90 -2.99 -7.48
C PRO A 91 -0.29 -2.54 -8.30
N ARG A 92 -1.17 -3.48 -8.69
CA ARG A 92 -2.33 -3.23 -9.56
C ARG A 92 -3.44 -2.45 -8.87
N LEU A 93 -3.53 -2.54 -7.54
CA LEU A 93 -4.47 -1.79 -6.71
C LEU A 93 -3.89 -0.42 -6.32
N ARG A 94 -2.59 -0.22 -6.54
CA ARG A 94 -1.88 1.02 -6.25
C ARG A 94 -2.14 2.05 -7.35
N ASP A 95 -2.64 3.21 -6.96
CA ASP A 95 -2.81 4.33 -7.86
C ASP A 95 -1.45 5.01 -8.12
N TYR A 96 -0.71 4.50 -9.12
CA TYR A 96 0.60 5.05 -9.53
C TYR A 96 0.54 6.49 -10.04
N THR A 97 -0.66 7.06 -10.25
CA THR A 97 -0.80 8.48 -10.58
C THR A 97 -0.52 9.37 -9.37
N LYS A 98 -0.57 8.82 -8.15
CA LYS A 98 -0.22 9.52 -6.92
C LYS A 98 1.24 9.23 -6.58
N PRO A 99 2.07 10.27 -6.40
CA PRO A 99 3.40 10.10 -5.84
C PRO A 99 3.29 9.33 -4.53
N HIS A 100 4.08 8.27 -4.38
CA HIS A 100 4.19 7.57 -3.11
C HIS A 100 4.81 8.54 -2.11
N ASP A 101 3.96 9.19 -1.33
CA ASP A 101 4.38 10.18 -0.36
C ASP A 101 4.69 9.52 0.98
N GLU A 102 5.48 10.22 1.80
CA GLU A 102 5.87 9.79 3.14
C GLU A 102 4.65 9.41 3.99
N ARG A 103 3.53 10.09 3.77
CA ARG A 103 2.24 9.79 4.42
C ARG A 103 1.73 8.40 4.07
N SER A 104 1.71 8.04 2.79
CA SER A 104 1.23 6.72 2.33
C SER A 104 2.14 5.60 2.85
N SER A 105 3.46 5.82 2.88
CA SER A 105 4.41 4.86 3.48
C SER A 105 4.17 4.68 4.97
N ALA A 106 3.98 5.78 5.72
CA ALA A 106 3.70 5.68 7.16
C ALA A 106 2.38 4.95 7.44
N ILE A 107 1.35 5.13 6.59
CA ILE A 107 0.08 4.41 6.73
C ILE A 107 0.26 2.91 6.45
N GLU A 108 1.08 2.54 5.46
CA GLU A 108 1.39 1.14 5.17
C GLU A 108 2.08 0.46 6.36
N ASP A 109 3.10 1.10 6.95
CA ASP A 109 3.77 0.60 8.16
C ASP A 109 2.78 0.39 9.34
N ILE A 110 1.85 1.34 9.53
CA ILE A 110 0.79 1.25 10.55
C ILE A 110 -0.09 0.01 10.31
N VAL A 111 -0.51 -0.22 9.06
CA VAL A 111 -1.37 -1.36 8.71
C VAL A 111 -0.62 -2.68 8.88
N GLU A 112 0.62 -2.78 8.39
CA GLU A 112 1.46 -3.97 8.55
C GLU A 112 1.70 -4.31 10.03
N GLY A 113 2.10 -3.31 10.82
CA GLY A 113 2.34 -3.47 12.26
C GLY A 113 1.07 -3.90 13.00
N ALA A 114 -0.07 -3.30 12.69
CA ALA A 114 -1.37 -3.68 13.26
C ALA A 114 -1.77 -5.12 12.90
N LEU A 115 -1.57 -5.54 11.65
CA LEU A 115 -1.87 -6.90 11.20
C LEU A 115 -0.97 -7.92 11.89
N ARG A 116 0.34 -7.65 11.99
CA ARG A 116 1.30 -8.51 12.72
C ARG A 116 0.93 -8.62 14.20
N LEU A 117 0.58 -7.52 14.84
CA LEU A 117 0.15 -7.50 16.24
C LEU A 117 -1.14 -8.31 16.43
N ALA A 118 -2.13 -8.14 15.57
CA ALA A 118 -3.38 -8.90 15.62
C ALA A 118 -3.15 -10.41 15.43
N ALA A 119 -2.32 -10.79 14.45
CA ALA A 119 -1.95 -12.18 14.22
C ALA A 119 -1.18 -12.79 15.40
N GLY A 120 -0.23 -12.04 15.97
CA GLY A 120 0.51 -12.44 17.17
C GLY A 120 -0.41 -12.72 18.35
N ARG A 121 -1.40 -11.85 18.58
CA ARG A 121 -2.41 -12.03 19.64
C ARG A 121 -3.32 -13.24 19.44
N LEU A 122 -3.76 -13.48 18.19
CA LEU A 122 -4.56 -14.66 17.87
C LEU A 122 -3.80 -15.96 18.14
N LEU A 123 -2.48 -15.96 17.90
CA LEU A 123 -1.60 -17.12 18.07
C LEU A 123 -0.88 -17.17 19.43
N ARG A 124 -1.06 -16.17 20.30
CA ARG A 124 -0.34 -15.97 21.58
C ARG A 124 1.18 -16.02 21.41
N GLN A 125 1.69 -15.25 20.46
CA GLN A 125 3.11 -15.19 20.12
C GLN A 125 3.71 -13.86 20.58
N ASP A 126 4.11 -13.78 21.86
CA ASP A 126 4.60 -12.56 22.52
C ASP A 126 5.69 -11.81 21.73
N LEU A 127 6.59 -12.52 21.04
CA LEU A 127 7.65 -11.89 20.24
C LEU A 127 7.09 -11.17 19.01
N GLN A 128 6.13 -11.80 18.31
CA GLN A 128 5.49 -11.19 17.14
C GLN A 128 4.59 -10.02 17.56
N GLU A 129 3.98 -10.10 18.74
CA GLU A 129 3.23 -8.98 19.32
C GLU A 129 4.13 -7.77 19.57
N ARG A 130 5.27 -7.95 20.23
CA ARG A 130 6.23 -6.85 20.50
C ARG A 130 6.76 -6.21 19.23
N HIS A 131 7.05 -7.01 18.20
CA HIS A 131 7.49 -6.48 16.91
C HIS A 131 6.36 -5.72 16.21
N GLY A 132 5.14 -6.28 16.16
CA GLY A 132 3.99 -5.59 15.57
C GLY A 132 3.66 -4.26 16.27
N GLU A 133 3.75 -4.22 17.60
CA GLU A 133 3.57 -2.99 18.38
C GLU A 133 4.64 -1.94 18.05
N LYS A 134 5.91 -2.37 17.95
CA LYS A 134 7.01 -1.47 17.58
C LYS A 134 6.80 -0.86 16.19
N ASP A 135 6.47 -1.69 15.20
CA ASP A 135 6.27 -1.25 13.80
C ASP A 135 5.08 -0.28 13.69
N LEU A 136 3.98 -0.61 14.37
CA LEU A 136 2.80 0.25 14.47
C LEU A 136 3.13 1.62 15.06
N LEU A 137 3.82 1.65 16.20
CA LEU A 137 4.17 2.90 16.89
C LEU A 137 5.17 3.73 16.07
N GLU A 138 6.08 3.10 15.33
CA GLU A 138 7.00 3.81 14.45
C GLU A 138 6.27 4.47 13.27
N GLY A 139 5.34 3.76 12.63
CA GLY A 139 4.50 4.33 11.59
C GLY A 139 3.67 5.53 12.07
N ILE A 140 3.13 5.47 13.31
CA ILE A 140 2.44 6.60 13.95
C ILE A 140 3.37 7.80 14.11
N ARG A 141 4.59 7.59 14.61
CA ARG A 141 5.59 8.68 14.77
C ARG A 141 5.94 9.34 13.44
N ARG A 142 6.14 8.54 12.38
CA ARG A 142 6.41 9.06 11.03
C ARG A 142 5.25 9.92 10.52
N LEU A 143 4.01 9.46 10.71
CA LEU A 143 2.82 10.19 10.30
C LEU A 143 2.65 11.51 11.07
N ASP A 144 2.92 11.51 12.38
CA ASP A 144 2.89 12.72 13.20
C ASP A 144 3.97 13.73 12.79
N HIS A 145 5.18 13.24 12.45
CA HIS A 145 6.25 14.07 11.93
C HIS A 145 5.85 14.73 10.61
N TYR A 146 5.30 13.96 9.67
CA TYR A 146 4.78 14.48 8.41
C TYR A 146 3.72 15.58 8.62
N HIS A 147 2.77 15.38 9.54
CA HIS A 147 1.77 16.41 9.87
C HIS A 147 2.41 17.65 10.52
N ALA A 148 3.42 17.48 11.36
CA ALA A 148 4.15 18.60 11.97
C ALA A 148 4.90 19.44 10.94
N GLU A 149 5.58 18.81 9.98
CA GLU A 149 6.25 19.50 8.87
C GLU A 149 5.28 20.31 8.01
N ILE A 150 4.13 19.72 7.66
CA ILE A 150 3.09 20.42 6.92
C ILE A 150 2.63 21.66 7.70
N ARG A 151 2.27 21.50 8.98
CA ARG A 151 1.87 22.64 9.83
C ARG A 151 2.95 23.73 9.88
N ALA A 152 4.21 23.37 10.04
CA ALA A 152 5.32 24.31 10.05
C ALA A 152 5.47 25.07 8.72
N LYS A 153 5.31 24.39 7.57
CA LYS A 153 5.31 25.03 6.24
C LYS A 153 4.18 26.05 6.10
N TRP A 154 2.94 25.68 6.47
CA TRP A 154 1.81 26.60 6.43
C TRP A 154 1.99 27.81 7.35
N GLU A 155 2.56 27.61 8.55
CA GLU A 155 2.87 28.71 9.47
C GLU A 155 3.95 29.64 8.93
N ALA A 156 5.01 29.09 8.32
CA ALA A 156 6.07 29.86 7.69
C ALA A 156 5.54 30.67 6.50
N GLU A 157 4.71 30.08 5.63
CA GLU A 157 4.05 30.78 4.54
C GLU A 157 3.11 31.88 5.05
N ARG A 158 2.34 31.61 6.09
CA ARG A 158 1.45 32.61 6.71
C ARG A 158 2.24 33.77 7.33
N ARG A 159 3.39 33.49 7.97
CA ARG A 159 4.31 34.52 8.48
C ARG A 159 4.95 35.32 7.35
N ALA A 160 5.33 34.66 6.25
CA ALA A 160 5.91 35.33 5.07
C ALA A 160 4.89 36.19 4.32
N ARG A 161 3.61 35.80 4.29
CA ARG A 161 2.50 36.58 3.69
C ARG A 161 1.95 37.66 4.61
N ALA A 162 2.31 37.67 5.89
CA ALA A 162 1.87 38.72 6.80
C ALA A 162 2.50 40.05 6.38
N PRO A 163 1.71 41.10 6.09
CA PRO A 163 2.28 42.39 5.70
C PRO A 163 3.16 42.89 6.84
N SER A 164 4.38 43.32 6.52
CA SER A 164 5.27 43.94 7.50
C SER A 164 4.49 45.08 8.15
N ARG A 165 4.19 44.97 9.46
CA ARG A 165 3.47 46.02 10.18
C ARG A 165 4.31 47.29 10.06
N THR A 166 3.94 48.18 9.15
CA THR A 166 4.57 49.49 9.03
C THR A 166 4.37 50.20 10.35
N ALA A 167 5.48 50.58 10.99
CA ALA A 167 5.47 51.23 12.28
C ALA A 167 4.54 52.46 12.23
N PRO A 168 3.68 52.68 13.24
CA PRO A 168 2.75 53.80 13.23
C PRO A 168 3.54 55.11 13.12
N LYS A 169 3.30 55.87 12.04
CA LYS A 169 3.93 57.19 11.82
C LYS A 169 3.63 58.08 13.04
N ARG A 170 4.65 58.37 13.84
CA ARG A 170 4.57 59.34 14.94
C ARG A 170 4.07 60.68 14.38
N LYS A 171 2.88 61.10 14.78
CA LYS A 171 2.33 62.43 14.47
C LYS A 171 3.27 63.49 15.06
N LYS A 172 3.80 64.39 14.23
CA LYS A 172 4.63 65.51 14.69
C LYS A 172 3.78 66.44 15.57
N PRO A 173 4.28 66.89 16.74
CA PRO A 173 3.54 67.80 17.59
C PRO A 173 3.39 69.16 16.91
N ILE A 174 2.14 69.61 16.74
CA ILE A 174 1.80 70.94 16.25
C ILE A 174 2.26 71.95 17.31
N ARG A 175 3.23 72.80 16.97
CA ARG A 175 3.64 73.93 17.82
C ARG A 175 2.53 74.97 17.79
N LYS A 176 1.95 75.29 18.96
CA LYS A 176 1.01 76.41 19.11
C LYS A 176 1.78 77.73 18.95
N PRO A 177 1.22 78.73 18.25
CA PRO A 177 1.79 80.07 18.19
C PRO A 177 1.65 80.75 19.56
N LYS A 178 2.70 81.46 19.99
CA LYS A 178 2.69 82.28 21.20
C LYS A 178 1.91 83.57 20.92
N LEU A 179 1.08 83.97 21.90
CA LEU A 179 0.44 85.28 21.98
C LEU A 179 1.48 86.41 22.01
#